data_AF-A0A941FGT2-F1
#
_entry.id   AF-A0A941FGT2-F1
#
_cell.length_a   1.000
_cell.length_b   1.000
_cell.length_c   1.000
_cell.angle_alpha   90.00
_cell.angle_beta   90.00
_cell.angle_gamma   90.00
#
_symmetry.space_group_name_H-M   'P 1'
#
loop_
_entity.id
_entity.type
_entity.pdbx_description
1 polymer ?
#
loop_
_entity_poly.entity_id
_entity_poly.type
_entity_poly.pdbx_seq_one_letter_code
_entity_poly.pdbx_strand_id
1 'polypeptide(L)' 'MDKSATGGPDGELEAAAEEIIYSAEVRHSQGKCTLTINYHLQGKVEVYVVPKKAVQKLPFYLSMLRSKLD' A
#
# COMPACT_ATOMS: atom_id res chain seq x y z
N MET A 1 -43.95 17.37 -11.21
CA MET A 1 -43.81 16.91 -12.60
C MET A 1 -42.61 17.62 -13.22
N ASP A 2 -41.44 17.14 -12.79
CA ASP A 2 -40.32 16.68 -13.60
C ASP A 2 -40.07 17.34 -14.97
N LYS A 3 -38.86 17.90 -15.15
CA LYS A 3 -38.03 17.52 -16.30
C LYS A 3 -36.55 17.79 -16.06
N SER A 4 -35.80 16.72 -16.33
CA SER A 4 -34.41 16.42 -16.00
C SER A 4 -33.38 17.30 -16.70
N ALA A 5 -32.29 17.61 -15.99
CA ALA A 5 -31.04 18.02 -16.59
C ALA A 5 -30.23 16.75 -16.97
N THR A 6 -30.10 16.52 -18.26
CA THR A 6 -29.09 15.68 -18.93
C THR A 6 -27.70 16.09 -18.40
N GLY A 7 -26.78 15.23 -17.96
CA GLY A 7 -26.47 13.88 -18.41
C GLY A 7 -25.16 13.89 -19.22
N GLY A 8 -24.03 14.09 -18.53
CA GLY A 8 -22.66 13.71 -18.93
C GLY A 8 -21.91 14.56 -19.97
N PRO A 9 -20.57 14.41 -20.10
CA PRO A 9 -19.71 13.44 -19.43
C PRO A 9 -18.69 14.11 -18.49
N ASP A 10 -18.68 13.72 -17.22
CA ASP A 10 -17.44 13.75 -16.45
C ASP A 10 -16.46 12.83 -17.19
N GLY A 11 -15.36 13.42 -17.65
CA GLY A 11 -14.23 12.68 -18.19
C GLY A 11 -13.59 11.91 -17.04
N GLU A 12 -14.20 10.80 -16.68
CA GLU A 12 -13.64 9.77 -15.84
C GLU A 12 -12.45 9.20 -16.61
N LEU A 13 -11.29 9.78 -16.35
CA LEU A 13 -10.00 9.17 -16.61
C LEU A 13 -10.01 7.86 -15.80
N GLU A 14 -10.50 6.79 -16.42
CA GLU A 14 -10.25 5.41 -16.05
C GLU A 14 -8.73 5.17 -16.15
N ALA A 15 -8.00 5.73 -15.18
CA ALA A 15 -6.69 5.26 -14.82
C ALA A 15 -6.92 3.84 -14.33
N ALA A 16 -6.57 2.85 -15.16
CA ALA A 16 -6.63 1.44 -14.78
C ALA A 16 -6.12 1.30 -13.36
N ALA A 17 -7.02 1.00 -12.42
CA ALA A 17 -6.68 0.96 -11.00
C ALA A 17 -5.54 -0.05 -10.84
N GLU A 18 -4.36 0.42 -10.43
CA GLU A 18 -3.21 -0.45 -10.21
C GLU A 18 -3.60 -1.50 -9.16
N GLU A 19 -3.56 -2.77 -9.56
CA GLU A 19 -3.91 -3.87 -8.66
C GLU A 19 -2.80 -4.03 -7.61
N ILE A 20 -3.12 -3.73 -6.35
CA ILE A 20 -2.19 -3.91 -5.23
C ILE A 20 -2.13 -5.39 -4.85
N ILE A 21 -1.11 -6.09 -5.33
CA ILE A 21 -0.92 -7.52 -5.06
C ILE A 21 -0.46 -7.76 -3.61
N TYR A 22 0.49 -6.95 -3.13
CA TYR A 22 1.06 -7.03 -1.79
C TYR A 22 1.06 -5.68 -1.09
N SER A 23 0.81 -5.67 0.22
CA SER A 23 1.13 -4.54 1.09
C SER A 23 1.91 -4.99 2.32
N ALA A 24 2.75 -4.11 2.85
CA ALA A 24 3.55 -4.37 4.03
C ALA A 24 3.39 -3.24 5.06
N GLU A 25 3.19 -3.61 6.33
CA GLU A 25 3.06 -2.68 7.45
C GLU A 25 4.07 -3.03 8.55
N VAL A 26 4.74 -2.03 9.11
CA VAL A 26 5.55 -2.21 10.31
C VAL A 26 4.85 -1.58 11.51
N ARG A 27 4.64 -2.39 12.55
CA ARG A 27 4.14 -1.92 13.85
C ARG A 27 5.22 -2.02 14.91
N HIS A 28 5.22 -1.06 15.83
CA HIS A 28 6.05 -1.08 17.02
C HIS A 28 5.13 -1.08 18.25
N SER A 29 5.22 -2.12 19.07
CA SER A 29 4.42 -2.27 20.29
C SER A 29 5.22 -3.01 21.36
N GLN A 30 5.15 -2.56 22.61
CA GLN A 30 5.81 -3.20 23.76
C GLN A 30 7.31 -3.49 23.53
N GLY A 31 8.03 -2.59 22.84
CA GLY A 31 9.46 -2.73 22.54
C GLY A 31 9.79 -3.76 21.45
N LYS A 32 8.79 -4.39 20.83
CA LYS A 32 8.94 -5.30 19.69
C LYS A 32 8.49 -4.63 18.41
N CYS A 33 9.16 -4.96 17.31
CA CYS A 33 8.73 -4.57 15.98
C CYS A 33 8.20 -5.79 15.23
N THR A 34 7.06 -5.62 14.54
CA THR A 34 6.45 -6.66 13.71
C THR A 34 6.25 -6.13 12.30
N LEU A 35 6.68 -6.91 11.31
CA LEU A 35 6.36 -6.71 9.91
C LEU A 35 5.17 -7.59 9.55
N THR A 36 4.11 -6.99 9.03
CA THR A 36 2.93 -7.68 8.49
C THR A 36 2.97 -7.58 6.98
N ILE A 37 2.91 -8.71 6.27
CA ILE A 37 2.80 -8.78 4.82
C ILE A 37 1.40 -9.29 4.50
N ASN A 38 0.63 -8.50 3.75
CA ASN A 38 -0.70 -8.86 3.27
C ASN A 38 -0.60 -9.23 1.79
N TYR A 39 -1.02 -10.43 1.44
CA TYR A 39 -1.18 -10.89 0.07
C TYR A 39 -2.67 -10.85 -0.30
N HIS A 40 -3.06 -9.80 -1.02
CA HIS A 40 -4.47 -9.46 -1.25
C HIS A 40 -5.19 -10.47 -2.14
N LEU A 41 -4.52 -11.02 -3.16
CA LEU A 41 -5.13 -12.00 -4.07
C LEU A 41 -5.55 -13.31 -3.39
N GLN A 42 -4.83 -13.71 -2.34
CA GLN A 42 -5.09 -14.97 -1.61
C GLN A 42 -5.65 -14.74 -0.21
N GLY A 43 -5.85 -13.48 0.21
CA GLY A 43 -6.26 -13.14 1.57
C GLY A 43 -5.29 -13.64 2.64
N LYS A 44 -3.99 -13.83 2.31
CA LYS A 44 -2.99 -14.36 3.24
C LYS A 44 -2.29 -13.23 3.98
N VAL A 45 -2.04 -13.46 5.27
CA VAL A 45 -1.33 -12.52 6.12
C VAL A 45 -0.18 -13.26 6.80
N GLU A 46 1.02 -12.73 6.66
CA GLU A 46 2.22 -13.24 7.32
C GLU A 46 2.75 -12.18 8.29
N VAL A 47 3.10 -12.60 9.51
CA VAL A 47 3.59 -11.70 10.56
C VAL A 47 4.94 -12.17 11.04
N TYR A 48 5.93 -11.28 10.97
CA TYR A 48 7.31 -11.53 11.35
C TYR A 48 7.74 -10.60 12.46
N VAL A 49 8.33 -11.14 13.53
CA VAL A 49 9.05 -10.31 14.51
C VAL A 49 10.38 -9.90 13.88
N VAL A 50 10.62 -8.60 13.79
CA VAL A 50 11.80 -8.04 13.14
C VAL A 50 12.65 -7.21 14.11
N PRO A 51 13.99 -7.23 13.99
CA PRO A 51 14.84 -6.39 14.82
C PRO A 51 14.58 -4.89 14.56
N LYS A 52 14.50 -4.10 15.63
CA LYS A 52 14.33 -2.63 15.54
C LYS A 52 15.38 -1.97 14.64
N LYS A 53 16.63 -2.44 14.68
CA LYS A 53 17.72 -1.93 13.83
C LYS A 53 17.46 -2.15 12.34
N ALA A 54 16.76 -3.22 11.96
CA ALA A 54 16.40 -3.47 10.56
C ALA A 54 15.29 -2.51 10.12
N VAL A 55 14.27 -2.31 10.96
CA VAL A 55 13.18 -1.35 10.72
C VAL A 55 13.69 0.07 10.52
N GLN A 56 14.66 0.50 11.32
CA GLN A 56 15.27 1.83 11.21
C GLN A 56 15.97 2.08 9.86
N LYS A 57 16.37 1.03 9.16
CA LYS A 57 17.00 1.15 7.84
C LYS A 57 15.99 1.16 6.69
N LEU A 58 14.72 0.81 6.93
CA LEU A 58 13.70 0.76 5.88
C LEU A 58 13.54 2.08 5.13
N PRO A 59 13.49 3.27 5.77
CA PRO A 59 13.36 4.53 5.04
C PRO A 59 14.49 4.75 4.02
N PHE A 60 15.72 4.37 4.37
CA PHE A 60 16.88 4.46 3.47
C PHE A 60 16.78 3.50 2.28
N TYR A 61 16.40 2.24 2.53
CA TYR A 61 16.24 1.27 1.44
C TYR A 61 15.05 1.62 0.53
N LEU A 62 13.94 2.10 1.09
CA LEU A 62 12.77 2.52 0.32
C LEU A 62 13.06 3.77 -0.52
N SER A 63 13.82 4.74 0.00
CA SER A 63 14.22 5.91 -0.79
C SER A 63 15.14 5.52 -1.95
N MET A 64 16.09 4.62 -1.71
CA MET A 64 16.96 4.07 -2.76
C MET A 64 16.16 3.35 -3.84
N LEU A 65 15.19 2.51 -3.48
CA LEU A 65 14.32 1.83 -4.45
C LEU A 65 13.50 2.82 -5.26
N ARG A 66 12.93 3.85 -4.62
CA ARG A 66 12.19 4.90 -5.30
C ARG A 66 13.04 5.60 -6.37
N SER A 67 14.30 5.92 -6.08
CA SER A 67 15.22 6.53 -7.06
C SER A 67 15.61 5.64 -8.26
N LYS A 68 15.20 4.37 -8.26
CA LYS A 68 15.44 3.41 -9.35
C LYS A 68 14.18 3.11 -10.17
N LEU A 69 13.03 3.65 -9.74
CA LEU A 69 11.75 3.52 -10.43
C LEU A 69 11.41 4.73 -11.31
N ASP A 70 12.27 5.76 -11.27
CA ASP A 70 12.31 6.89 -12.21
C ASP A 70 13.35 6.63 -13.32
#